data_AF-A0A0U5MIW5-F1
#
_entry.id   AF-A0A0U5MIW5-F1
#
_cell.length_a   1.000
_cell.length_b   1.000
_cell.length_c   1.000
_cell.angle_alpha   90.00
_cell.angle_beta   90.00
_cell.angle_gamma   90.00
#
_symmetry.space_group_name_H-M   'P 1'
#
loop_
_entity.id
_entity.type
_entity.pdbx_description
1 polymer ?
#
loop_
_entity_poly.entity_id
_entity_poly.type
_entity_poly.pdbx_seq_one_letter_code
_entity_poly.pdbx_strand_id
1 'polypeptide(L)'
;MSESCLGGLEFRCLDAMRTARSKFFDDLVTFARQHHANQPSPGKGGKELPVAILRSDNAYQIAEFYFLIEEFRLNDPERIGAFIDHHNRDMVAMLDAPDILKQQGVARQRIEEAVFSPEQRAKVLENAGAGRLRLDQSDIGRFLAPLISPETCRKTLVALADGGLLDRRNIGQVIVASNGVIEGYFRSHLRQVVNAISTR
;
A
#
# COMPACT_ATOMS: atom_id res chain seq x y z
N MET A 1 11.98 -20.10 -33.00
CA MET A 1 12.49 -19.19 -31.95
C MET A 1 13.17 -20.06 -30.92
N SER A 2 14.50 -19.99 -30.84
CA SER A 2 15.31 -20.90 -30.03
C SER A 2 15.20 -20.57 -28.53
N GLU A 3 15.18 -21.61 -27.69
CA GLU A 3 15.18 -21.52 -26.22
C GLU A 3 16.31 -20.63 -25.66
N SER A 4 17.37 -20.36 -26.44
CA SER A 4 18.45 -19.43 -26.07
C SER A 4 18.04 -17.95 -25.98
N CYS A 5 16.94 -17.52 -26.61
CA CYS A 5 16.44 -16.14 -26.51
C CYS A 5 15.53 -15.90 -25.29
N LEU A 6 14.88 -16.95 -24.77
CA LEU A 6 13.95 -16.84 -23.64
C LEU A 6 14.71 -16.54 -22.34
N GLY A 7 15.82 -17.25 -22.08
CA GLY A 7 16.66 -17.04 -20.90
C GLY A 7 17.21 -15.62 -20.76
N GLY A 8 17.40 -14.90 -21.87
CA GLY A 8 17.80 -13.50 -21.86
C GLY A 8 16.68 -12.55 -21.42
N LEU A 9 15.44 -12.79 -21.85
CA LEU A 9 14.30 -11.95 -21.49
C LEU A 9 13.87 -12.16 -20.04
N GLU A 10 13.81 -13.41 -19.57
CA GLU A 10 13.47 -13.72 -18.19
C GLU A 10 14.49 -13.13 -17.21
N PHE A 11 15.79 -13.26 -17.51
CA PHE A 11 16.85 -12.66 -16.71
C PHE A 11 16.74 -11.13 -16.68
N ARG A 12 16.52 -10.49 -17.83
CA ARG A 12 16.34 -9.03 -17.91
C ARG A 12 15.12 -8.56 -17.12
N CYS A 13 14.01 -9.29 -17.17
CA CYS A 13 12.82 -8.97 -16.39
C CYS A 13 13.12 -9.05 -14.88
N LEU A 14 13.77 -10.13 -14.44
CA LEU A 14 14.15 -10.30 -13.04
C LEU A 14 15.10 -9.20 -12.54
N ASP A 15 16.12 -8.86 -13.34
CA ASP A 15 17.08 -7.80 -13.02
C ASP A 15 16.41 -6.43 -12.96
N ALA A 16 15.53 -6.13 -13.93
CA ALA A 16 14.74 -4.90 -13.96
C ALA A 16 13.86 -4.76 -12.71
N MET A 17 13.13 -5.82 -12.32
CA MET A 17 12.29 -5.81 -11.12
C MET A 17 13.12 -5.58 -9.84
N ARG A 18 14.26 -6.26 -9.71
CA ARG A 18 15.15 -6.12 -8.53
C ARG A 18 15.74 -4.73 -8.44
N THR A 19 16.31 -4.22 -9.53
CA THR A 19 16.93 -2.90 -9.58
C THR A 19 15.91 -1.80 -9.31
N ALA A 20 14.74 -1.87 -9.97
CA ALA A 20 13.67 -0.90 -9.75
C ALA A 20 13.15 -0.94 -8.30
N ARG A 21 13.04 -2.13 -7.69
CA ARG A 21 12.58 -2.28 -6.29
C ARG A 21 13.61 -1.70 -5.31
N SER A 22 14.91 -1.95 -5.52
CA SER A 22 15.96 -1.35 -4.70
C SER A 22 15.89 0.17 -4.77
N LYS A 23 15.81 0.72 -5.99
CA LYS A 23 15.72 2.16 -6.21
C LYS A 23 14.47 2.77 -5.57
N PHE A 24 13.32 2.11 -5.66
CA PHE A 24 12.09 2.53 -4.98
C PHE A 24 12.31 2.77 -3.47
N PHE A 25 12.93 1.81 -2.78
CA PHE A 25 13.18 1.93 -1.34
C PHE A 25 14.24 3.00 -1.01
N ASP A 26 15.27 3.14 -1.83
CA ASP A 26 16.30 4.16 -1.65
C ASP A 26 15.71 5.56 -1.81
N ASP A 27 14.89 5.78 -2.84
CA ASP A 27 14.20 7.04 -3.09
C ASP A 27 13.22 7.38 -1.94
N LEU A 28 12.44 6.40 -1.48
CA LEU A 28 11.48 6.55 -0.38
C LEU A 28 12.15 6.93 0.94
N VAL A 29 13.25 6.26 1.30
CA VAL A 29 14.03 6.57 2.52
C VAL A 29 14.73 7.93 2.40
N THR A 30 15.25 8.26 1.23
CA THR A 30 15.89 9.56 0.99
C THR A 30 14.90 10.69 1.19
N PHE A 31 13.71 10.59 0.60
CA PHE A 31 12.63 11.55 0.81
C PHE A 31 12.25 11.66 2.28
N ALA A 32 12.01 10.53 2.95
CA ALA A 32 11.57 10.54 4.35
C ALA A 32 12.61 11.16 5.29
N ARG A 33 13.90 10.97 5.03
CA ARG A 33 14.99 11.63 5.78
C ARG A 33 15.00 13.14 5.56
N GLN A 34 14.83 13.60 4.31
CA GLN A 34 14.76 15.02 4.00
C GLN A 34 13.53 15.67 4.66
N HIS A 35 12.38 15.02 4.59
CA HIS A 35 11.16 15.48 5.24
C HIS A 35 11.33 15.58 6.76
N HIS A 36 11.89 14.54 7.39
CA HIS A 36 12.14 14.50 8.84
C HIS A 36 13.13 15.58 9.29
N ALA A 37 14.20 15.82 8.52
CA ALA A 37 15.18 16.87 8.81
C ALA A 37 14.61 18.30 8.73
N ASN A 38 13.56 18.50 7.92
CA ASN A 38 12.91 19.79 7.72
C ASN A 38 11.78 20.07 8.72
N GLN A 39 11.42 19.11 9.58
CA GLN A 39 10.46 19.34 10.65
C GLN A 39 11.13 20.08 11.82
N PRO A 40 10.42 21.00 12.51
CA PRO A 40 10.96 21.62 13.70
C PRO A 40 11.32 20.53 14.71
N SER A 41 12.60 20.49 15.11
CA SER A 41 13.13 19.47 16.02
C SER A 41 12.19 19.30 17.20
N PRO A 42 11.61 18.10 17.41
CA PRO A 42 11.02 17.78 18.68
C PRO A 42 12.13 17.96 19.71
N GLY A 43 11.91 18.73 20.78
CA GLY A 43 12.86 18.82 21.88
C GLY A 43 13.32 17.44 22.35
N LYS A 44 14.48 17.37 23.04
CA LYS A 44 15.13 16.14 23.56
C LYS A 44 14.21 14.91 23.61
N GLY A 45 14.23 14.08 22.56
CA GLY A 45 13.32 12.95 22.39
C GLY A 45 12.75 12.72 20.98
N GLY A 46 13.24 13.43 19.95
CA GLY A 46 12.81 13.22 18.57
C GLY A 46 12.88 11.75 18.16
N LYS A 47 11.72 11.17 17.83
CA LYS A 47 11.60 9.77 17.42
C LYS A 47 12.40 9.57 16.13
N GLU A 48 13.33 8.63 16.16
CA GLU A 48 14.14 8.25 15.01
C GLU A 48 13.24 7.74 13.88
N LEU A 49 13.57 8.10 12.63
CA LEU A 49 12.84 7.64 11.46
C LEU A 49 12.99 6.11 11.35
N PRO A 50 11.89 5.33 11.30
CA PRO A 50 11.95 3.87 11.29
C PRO A 50 12.32 3.32 9.90
N VAL A 51 13.57 3.51 9.47
CA VAL A 51 14.08 3.14 8.13
C VAL A 51 13.83 1.68 7.79
N ALA A 52 13.97 0.76 8.75
CA ALA A 52 13.71 -0.66 8.55
C ALA A 52 12.24 -0.93 8.13
N ILE A 53 11.28 -0.18 8.68
CA ILE A 53 9.86 -0.30 8.30
C ILE A 53 9.63 0.28 6.91
N LEU A 54 10.26 1.42 6.59
CA LEU A 54 10.16 2.04 5.26
C LEU A 54 10.74 1.16 4.14
N ARG A 55 11.73 0.32 4.45
CA ARG A 55 12.32 -0.66 3.53
C ARG A 55 11.60 -2.01 3.50
N SER A 56 10.51 -2.17 4.25
CA SER A 56 9.82 -3.46 4.37
C SER A 56 8.88 -3.72 3.19
N ASP A 57 8.61 -5.00 2.94
CA ASP A 57 7.60 -5.41 1.97
C ASP A 57 6.21 -4.86 2.31
N ASN A 58 5.89 -4.65 3.59
CA ASN A 58 4.63 -4.04 4.01
C ASN A 58 4.51 -2.60 3.50
N ALA A 59 5.61 -1.83 3.50
CA ALA A 59 5.61 -0.47 2.96
C ALA A 59 5.42 -0.48 1.43
N TYR A 60 6.02 -1.47 0.75
CA TYR A 60 5.80 -1.68 -0.68
C TYR A 60 4.33 -2.01 -0.99
N GLN A 61 3.72 -2.93 -0.24
CA GLN A 61 2.31 -3.31 -0.41
C GLN A 61 1.35 -2.15 -0.16
N ILE A 62 1.64 -1.29 0.83
CA ILE A 62 0.84 -0.08 1.07
C ILE A 62 1.04 0.94 -0.06
N ALA A 63 2.26 1.11 -0.58
CA ALA A 63 2.53 1.98 -1.72
C ALA A 63 1.76 1.53 -2.97
N GLU A 64 1.76 0.22 -3.24
CA GLU A 64 0.98 -0.39 -4.31
C GLU A 64 -0.52 -0.12 -4.15
N PHE A 65 -1.06 -0.34 -2.95
CA PHE A 65 -2.47 -0.06 -2.65
C PHE A 65 -2.86 1.40 -2.94
N TYR A 66 -2.05 2.36 -2.50
CA TYR A 66 -2.31 3.77 -2.75
C TYR A 66 -2.19 4.14 -4.24
N PHE A 67 -1.22 3.55 -4.95
CA PHE A 67 -1.11 3.68 -6.40
C PHE A 67 -2.39 3.17 -7.10
N LEU A 68 -2.93 2.01 -6.69
CA LEU A 68 -4.16 1.46 -7.25
C LEU A 68 -5.40 2.32 -6.92
N ILE A 69 -5.47 2.90 -5.71
CA ILE A 69 -6.52 3.87 -5.36
C ILE A 69 -6.52 5.03 -6.36
N GLU A 70 -5.35 5.60 -6.65
CA GLU A 70 -5.22 6.72 -7.59
C GLU A 70 -5.59 6.27 -9.01
N GLU A 71 -5.01 5.17 -9.50
CA GLU A 71 -5.16 4.71 -10.88
C GLU A 71 -6.60 4.30 -11.20
N PHE A 72 -7.28 3.63 -10.26
CA PHE A 72 -8.70 3.28 -10.41
C PHE A 72 -9.66 4.41 -10.04
N ARG A 73 -9.15 5.53 -9.53
CA ARG A 73 -9.92 6.69 -9.05
C ARG A 73 -10.95 6.29 -8.00
N LEU A 74 -10.50 5.57 -6.97
CA LEU A 74 -11.35 5.13 -5.86
C LEU A 74 -11.72 6.28 -4.90
N ASN A 75 -11.48 7.54 -5.28
CA ASN A 75 -12.03 8.72 -4.63
C ASN A 75 -13.46 9.04 -5.08
N ASP A 76 -13.97 8.33 -6.10
CA ASP A 76 -15.37 8.35 -6.52
C ASP A 76 -16.21 7.34 -5.69
N PRO A 77 -17.33 7.77 -5.08
CA PRO A 77 -18.16 6.91 -4.23
C PRO A 77 -18.69 5.66 -4.93
N GLU A 78 -19.06 5.74 -6.20
CA GLU A 78 -19.58 4.57 -6.93
C GLU A 78 -18.48 3.54 -7.15
N ARG A 79 -17.28 4.00 -7.55
CA ARG A 79 -16.12 3.13 -7.79
C ARG A 79 -15.63 2.46 -6.52
N ILE A 80 -15.45 3.19 -5.43
CA ILE A 80 -15.02 2.58 -4.16
C ILE A 80 -16.09 1.65 -3.59
N GLY A 81 -17.39 1.96 -3.78
CA GLY A 81 -18.48 1.06 -3.44
C GLY A 81 -18.37 -0.27 -4.17
N ALA A 82 -18.22 -0.23 -5.50
CA ALA A 82 -18.03 -1.43 -6.31
C ALA A 82 -16.75 -2.21 -5.93
N PHE A 83 -15.68 -1.51 -5.59
CA PHE A 83 -14.42 -2.10 -5.13
C PHE A 83 -14.60 -2.83 -3.79
N ILE A 84 -15.29 -2.23 -2.81
CA ILE A 84 -15.63 -2.88 -1.53
C ILE A 84 -16.48 -4.13 -1.76
N ASP A 85 -17.48 -4.04 -2.64
CA ASP A 85 -18.36 -5.17 -2.94
C ASP A 85 -17.58 -6.34 -3.57
N HIS A 86 -16.58 -6.03 -4.41
CA HIS A 86 -15.67 -7.06 -4.94
C HIS A 86 -14.75 -7.64 -3.87
N HIS A 87 -14.11 -6.80 -3.07
CA HIS A 87 -13.27 -7.22 -1.94
C HIS A 87 -14.04 -8.15 -0.99
N ASN A 88 -15.26 -7.79 -0.61
CA ASN A 88 -16.10 -8.61 0.27
C ASN A 88 -16.39 -9.99 -0.34
N ARG A 89 -16.68 -10.06 -1.65
CA ARG A 89 -16.86 -11.35 -2.34
C ARG A 89 -15.59 -12.20 -2.29
N ASP A 90 -14.43 -11.59 -2.49
CA ASP A 90 -13.15 -12.30 -2.46
C ASP A 90 -12.83 -12.82 -1.06
N MET A 91 -13.11 -12.04 -0.02
CA MET A 91 -12.95 -12.47 1.38
C MET A 91 -13.87 -13.65 1.70
N VAL A 92 -15.13 -13.61 1.30
CA VAL A 92 -16.08 -14.72 1.49
C VAL A 92 -15.61 -15.97 0.73
N ALA A 93 -15.20 -15.83 -0.53
CA ALA A 93 -14.68 -16.95 -1.31
C ALA A 93 -13.43 -17.58 -0.65
N MET A 94 -12.58 -16.77 -0.01
CA MET A 94 -11.43 -17.25 0.75
C MET A 94 -11.84 -18.00 2.02
N LEU A 95 -12.92 -17.58 2.70
CA LEU A 95 -13.48 -18.29 3.87
C LEU A 95 -14.08 -19.65 3.50
N ASP A 96 -14.58 -19.78 2.27
CA ASP A 96 -15.11 -21.04 1.73
C ASP A 96 -13.98 -21.98 1.24
N ALA A 97 -12.73 -21.50 1.17
CA ALA A 97 -11.56 -22.24 0.71
C ALA A 97 -10.47 -22.38 1.82
N PRO A 98 -10.71 -23.20 2.86
CA PRO A 98 -9.82 -23.31 4.02
C PRO A 98 -8.38 -23.75 3.69
N ASP A 99 -8.19 -24.53 2.62
CA ASP A 99 -6.86 -24.92 2.17
C ASP A 99 -6.03 -23.73 1.64
N ILE A 100 -6.69 -22.76 0.98
CA ILE A 100 -6.04 -21.54 0.50
C ILE A 100 -5.58 -20.68 1.68
N LEU A 101 -6.43 -20.50 2.69
CA LEU A 101 -6.08 -19.79 3.93
C LEU A 101 -4.85 -20.40 4.61
N LYS A 102 -4.83 -21.73 4.71
CA LYS A 102 -3.71 -22.47 5.30
C LYS A 102 -2.42 -22.30 4.49
N GLN A 103 -2.49 -22.39 3.17
CA GLN A 103 -1.34 -22.18 2.28
C GLN A 103 -0.78 -20.77 2.37
N GLN A 104 -1.65 -19.77 2.51
CA GLN A 104 -1.26 -18.37 2.66
C GLN A 104 -0.82 -18.02 4.10
N GLY A 105 -1.01 -18.91 5.07
CA GLY A 105 -0.68 -18.67 6.47
C GLY A 105 -1.54 -17.58 7.13
N VAL A 106 -2.75 -17.34 6.61
CA VAL A 106 -3.66 -16.32 7.13
C VAL A 106 -4.71 -16.95 8.03
N ALA A 107 -4.88 -16.39 9.23
CA ALA A 107 -5.90 -16.86 10.17
C ALA A 107 -7.30 -16.54 9.62
N ARG A 108 -8.21 -17.51 9.68
CA ARG A 108 -9.62 -17.35 9.25
C ARG A 108 -10.28 -16.11 9.84
N GLN A 109 -10.14 -15.91 11.16
CA GLN A 109 -10.69 -14.75 11.87
C GLN A 109 -10.24 -13.41 11.25
N ARG A 110 -9.01 -13.32 10.75
CA ARG A 110 -8.50 -12.09 10.11
C ARG A 110 -9.29 -11.76 8.85
N ILE A 111 -9.66 -12.79 8.08
CA ILE A 111 -10.44 -12.61 6.84
C ILE A 111 -11.91 -12.32 7.17
N GLU A 112 -12.47 -12.92 8.22
CA GLU A 112 -13.81 -12.58 8.72
C GLU A 112 -13.88 -11.10 9.11
N GLU A 113 -12.88 -10.59 9.83
CA GLU A 113 -12.78 -9.17 10.22
C GLU A 113 -12.48 -8.22 9.05
N ALA A 114 -12.01 -8.76 7.91
CA ALA A 114 -11.70 -8.00 6.70
C ALA A 114 -12.92 -7.71 5.83
N VAL A 115 -14.04 -8.41 6.05
CA VAL A 115 -15.31 -8.14 5.36
C VAL A 115 -15.89 -6.83 5.89
N PHE A 116 -16.15 -5.87 5.00
CA PHE A 116 -16.80 -4.63 5.36
C PHE A 116 -18.28 -4.87 5.65
N SER A 117 -18.74 -4.46 6.83
CA SER A 117 -20.18 -4.40 7.14
C SER A 117 -20.86 -3.27 6.35
N PRO A 118 -22.20 -3.26 6.24
CA PRO A 118 -22.93 -2.17 5.60
C PRO A 118 -22.60 -0.78 6.18
N GLU A 119 -22.42 -0.68 7.49
CA GLU A 119 -22.08 0.57 8.19
C GLU A 119 -20.65 1.01 7.87
N GLN A 120 -19.71 0.07 7.84
CA GLN A 120 -18.31 0.35 7.49
C GLN A 120 -18.20 0.78 6.02
N ARG A 121 -18.94 0.12 5.12
CA ARG A 121 -19.04 0.52 3.71
C ARG A 121 -19.58 1.93 3.59
N ALA A 122 -20.71 2.24 4.23
CA ALA A 122 -21.31 3.58 4.21
C ALA A 122 -20.32 4.66 4.67
N LYS A 123 -19.61 4.41 5.77
CA LYS A 123 -18.53 5.29 6.26
C LYS A 123 -17.44 5.51 5.20
N VAL A 124 -16.97 4.48 4.51
CA VAL A 124 -15.95 4.66 3.46
C VAL A 124 -16.49 5.46 2.28
N LEU A 125 -17.76 5.24 1.89
CA LEU A 125 -18.41 6.03 0.83
C LEU A 125 -18.52 7.51 1.19
N GLU A 126 -18.92 7.83 2.42
CA GLU A 126 -18.99 9.21 2.91
C GLU A 126 -17.62 9.91 2.92
N ASN A 127 -16.55 9.14 3.14
CA ASN A 127 -15.18 9.63 3.12
C ASN A 127 -14.56 9.71 1.72
N ALA A 128 -15.24 9.20 0.70
CA ALA A 128 -14.88 9.36 -0.70
C ALA A 128 -15.51 10.66 -1.23
N GLY A 129 -14.69 11.67 -1.53
CA GLY A 129 -15.21 12.92 -2.07
C GLY A 129 -14.19 14.06 -2.08
N ALA A 130 -14.54 15.16 -2.75
CA ALA A 130 -13.67 16.33 -2.93
C ALA A 130 -12.28 15.96 -3.49
N GLY A 131 -12.24 14.97 -4.38
CA GLY A 131 -11.02 14.54 -5.08
C GLY A 131 -10.06 13.69 -4.26
N ARG A 132 -10.38 13.31 -3.01
CA ARG A 132 -9.51 12.45 -2.18
C ARG A 132 -10.31 11.36 -1.48
N LEU A 133 -9.71 10.18 -1.36
CA LEU A 133 -10.21 9.11 -0.51
C LEU A 133 -9.53 9.23 0.87
N ARG A 134 -10.35 9.33 1.93
CA ARG A 134 -9.88 9.35 3.32
C ARG A 134 -10.23 8.02 3.97
N LEU A 135 -9.24 7.29 4.45
CA LEU A 135 -9.44 6.01 5.11
C LEU A 135 -8.87 6.09 6.51
N ASP A 136 -9.48 5.40 7.48
CA ASP A 136 -8.76 5.17 8.74
C ASP A 136 -7.81 3.96 8.62
N GLN A 137 -7.04 3.74 9.68
CA GLN A 137 -6.09 2.62 9.72
C GLN A 137 -6.77 1.25 9.68
N SER A 138 -8.01 1.14 10.17
CA SER A 138 -8.79 -0.09 10.16
C SER A 138 -9.33 -0.38 8.76
N ASP A 139 -9.80 0.63 8.04
CA ASP A 139 -10.27 0.50 6.65
C ASP A 139 -9.14 -0.02 5.74
N ILE A 140 -7.95 0.58 5.84
CA ILE A 140 -6.76 0.12 5.09
C ILE A 140 -6.36 -1.29 5.53
N GLY A 141 -6.41 -1.57 6.84
CA GLY A 141 -6.13 -2.89 7.38
C GLY A 141 -7.07 -3.98 6.85
N ARG A 142 -8.35 -3.66 6.58
CA ARG A 142 -9.32 -4.60 5.98
C ARG A 142 -8.96 -4.92 4.53
N PHE A 143 -8.69 -3.90 3.71
CA PHE A 143 -8.29 -4.11 2.31
C PHE A 143 -7.00 -4.93 2.20
N LEU A 144 -6.06 -4.75 3.12
CA LEU A 144 -4.75 -5.43 3.10
C LEU A 144 -4.67 -6.67 4.00
N ALA A 145 -5.78 -7.11 4.60
CA ALA A 145 -5.81 -8.23 5.54
C ALA A 145 -5.20 -9.55 5.02
N PRO A 146 -5.34 -9.91 3.72
CA PRO A 146 -4.67 -11.10 3.17
C PRO A 146 -3.14 -11.00 3.16
N LEU A 147 -2.59 -9.78 3.16
CA LEU A 147 -1.17 -9.51 2.92
C LEU A 147 -0.44 -9.07 4.19
N ILE A 148 -1.11 -8.31 5.06
CA ILE A 148 -0.49 -7.65 6.22
C ILE A 148 -1.41 -7.81 7.43
N SER A 149 -0.86 -8.14 8.60
CA SER A 149 -1.65 -8.13 9.83
C SER A 149 -2.07 -6.69 10.20
N PRO A 150 -3.22 -6.49 10.88
CA PRO A 150 -3.69 -5.15 11.26
C PRO A 150 -2.65 -4.32 12.03
N GLU A 151 -1.95 -4.94 12.99
CA GLU A 151 -0.94 -4.25 13.80
C GLU A 151 0.30 -3.86 12.98
N THR A 152 0.74 -4.72 12.06
CA THR A 152 1.86 -4.41 11.14
C THR A 152 1.45 -3.32 10.15
N CYS A 153 0.23 -3.38 9.62
CA CYS A 153 -0.33 -2.34 8.75
C CYS A 153 -0.33 -0.99 9.46
N ARG A 154 -0.86 -0.94 10.70
CA ARG A 154 -0.90 0.24 11.55
C ARG A 154 0.49 0.85 11.77
N LYS A 155 1.47 0.05 12.16
CA LYS A 155 2.86 0.49 12.37
C LYS A 155 3.47 1.04 11.09
N THR A 156 3.21 0.40 9.96
CA THR A 156 3.75 0.81 8.66
C THR A 156 3.12 2.11 8.18
N LEU A 157 1.79 2.28 8.31
CA LEU A 157 1.11 3.54 8.00
C LEU A 157 1.64 4.71 8.84
N VAL A 158 1.89 4.48 10.13
CA VAL A 158 2.49 5.50 11.01
C VAL A 158 3.90 5.83 10.54
N ALA A 159 4.74 4.85 10.22
CA ALA A 159 6.09 5.08 9.71
C ALA A 159 6.10 5.88 8.39
N LEU A 160 5.21 5.53 7.46
CA LEU A 160 5.06 6.24 6.17
C LEU A 160 4.60 7.69 6.38
N ALA A 161 3.64 7.92 7.28
CA ALA A 161 3.16 9.26 7.62
C ALA A 161 4.23 10.10 8.35
N ASP A 162 4.94 9.51 9.33
CA ASP A 162 6.06 10.16 10.02
C ASP A 162 7.16 10.57 9.00
N GLY A 163 7.33 9.79 7.93
CA GLY A 163 8.21 10.08 6.78
C GLY A 163 7.64 11.05 5.73
N GLY A 164 6.44 11.60 5.92
CA GLY A 164 5.81 12.55 4.98
C GLY A 164 5.25 11.94 3.70
N LEU A 165 5.23 10.61 3.60
CA LEU A 165 4.75 9.89 2.41
C LEU A 165 3.22 9.77 2.37
N LEU A 166 2.57 9.99 3.51
CA LEU A 166 1.12 10.00 3.70
C LEU A 166 0.73 11.12 4.65
N ASP A 167 -0.46 11.68 4.46
CA ASP A 167 -1.05 12.62 5.41
C ASP A 167 -1.78 11.84 6.50
N ARG A 168 -1.42 12.06 7.77
CA ARG A 168 -2.10 11.48 8.92
C ARG A 168 -2.65 12.58 9.82
N ARG A 169 -3.95 12.55 10.12
CA ARG A 169 -4.63 13.52 10.99
C ARG A 169 -5.46 12.81 12.06
N ASN A 170 -5.47 13.36 13.27
CA ASN A 170 -6.30 12.86 14.36
C ASN A 170 -7.49 13.82 14.56
N ILE A 171 -8.68 13.40 14.11
CA ILE A 171 -9.93 14.17 14.23
C ILE A 171 -10.99 13.24 14.81
N GLY A 172 -10.85 12.86 16.08
CA GLY A 172 -11.66 11.83 16.75
C GLY A 172 -11.33 10.39 16.31
N GLN A 173 -10.99 10.21 15.04
CA GLN A 173 -10.39 9.01 14.46
C GLN A 173 -9.11 9.37 13.68
N VAL A 174 -8.18 8.41 13.58
CA VAL A 174 -6.93 8.58 12.84
C VAL A 174 -7.21 8.36 11.36
N ILE A 175 -7.36 9.46 10.62
CA ILE A 175 -7.51 9.43 9.17
C ILE A 175 -6.14 9.45 8.51
N VAL A 176 -5.97 8.59 7.52
CA VAL A 176 -4.83 8.52 6.63
C VAL A 176 -5.31 8.81 5.20
N ALA A 177 -4.67 9.78 4.57
CA ALA A 177 -4.96 10.17 3.20
C ALA A 177 -3.66 10.23 2.41
N SER A 178 -3.77 9.94 1.12
CA SER A 178 -2.67 10.19 0.20
C SER A 178 -2.42 11.69 0.01
N ASN A 179 -1.15 12.04 -0.15
CA ASN A 179 -0.68 13.33 -0.67
C ASN A 179 0.01 13.21 -2.05
N GLY A 180 -0.05 12.04 -2.70
CA GLY A 180 0.49 11.75 -4.03
C GLY A 180 1.97 11.37 -4.07
N VAL A 181 2.69 11.47 -2.95
CA VAL A 181 4.14 11.23 -2.93
C VAL A 181 4.46 9.75 -3.12
N ILE A 182 3.82 8.87 -2.34
CA ILE A 182 4.13 7.44 -2.35
C ILE A 182 3.73 6.80 -3.69
N GLU A 183 2.62 7.23 -4.27
CA GLU A 183 2.15 6.83 -5.60
C GLU A 183 3.10 7.28 -6.69
N GLY A 184 3.65 8.50 -6.58
CA GLY A 184 4.65 9.02 -7.50
C GLY A 184 5.90 8.13 -7.55
N TYR A 185 6.40 7.71 -6.39
CA TYR A 185 7.52 6.77 -6.32
C TYR A 185 7.18 5.39 -6.88
N PHE A 186 5.99 4.87 -6.57
CA PHE A 186 5.54 3.58 -7.10
C PHE A 186 5.37 3.61 -8.64
N ARG A 187 4.84 4.72 -9.18
CA ARG A 187 4.72 4.94 -10.63
C ARG A 187 6.09 5.02 -11.31
N SER A 188 7.05 5.70 -10.68
CA SER A 188 8.45 5.73 -11.15
C SER A 188 9.06 4.33 -11.16
N HIS A 189 8.84 3.55 -10.11
CA HIS A 189 9.25 2.16 -10.01
C HIS A 189 8.73 1.31 -11.19
N LEU A 190 7.42 1.33 -11.46
CA LEU A 190 6.82 0.58 -12.56
C LEU A 190 7.37 1.02 -13.94
N ARG A 191 7.55 2.33 -14.15
CA ARG A 191 8.13 2.87 -15.40
C ARG A 191 9.56 2.37 -15.62
N GLN A 192 10.37 2.26 -14.57
CA GLN A 192 11.73 1.72 -14.68
C GLN A 192 11.71 0.26 -15.15
N VAL A 193 10.82 -0.56 -14.59
CA VAL A 193 10.65 -1.96 -15.02
C VAL A 193 10.25 -2.02 -16.50
N VAL A 194 9.23 -1.26 -16.90
CA VAL A 194 8.76 -1.24 -18.29
C VAL A 194 9.86 -0.79 -19.26
N ASN A 195 10.60 0.26 -18.92
CA ASN A 195 11.66 0.79 -19.79
C ASN A 195 12.81 -0.20 -19.96
N ALA A 196 13.23 -0.88 -18.88
CA ALA A 196 14.32 -1.85 -18.91
C ALA A 196 13.98 -3.09 -19.78
N ILE A 197 12.70 -3.49 -19.80
CA ILE A 197 12.23 -4.61 -20.61
C ILE A 197 11.97 -4.18 -22.06
N SER A 198 11.53 -2.95 -22.29
CA SER A 198 11.15 -2.43 -23.62
C SER A 198 12.34 -1.99 -24.48
N THR A 199 13.50 -1.71 -23.88
CA THR A 199 14.70 -1.30 -24.63
C THR A 199 15.24 -2.50 -25.41
N ARG A 200 15.23 -2.42 -26.75
CA ARG A 200 15.79 -3.45 -27.65
C ARG A 200 17.29 -3.30 -27.77
#